data_AF-A0A949G2J5-F1
#
_entry.id   AF-A0A949G2J5-F1
#
_cell.length_a   1.000
_cell.length_b   1.000
_cell.length_c   1.000
_cell.angle_alpha   90.00
_cell.angle_beta   90.00
_cell.angle_gamma   90.00
#
_symmetry.space_group_name_H-M   'P 1'
#
loop_
_entity.id
_entity.type
_entity.pdbx_description
1 polymer ?
#
loop_
_entity_poly.entity_id
_entity_poly.type
_entity_poly.pdbx_seq_one_letter_code
_entity_poly.pdbx_strand_id
1 'polypeptide(L)' 'MLPKVLAWSALASALLFVVLMLTAILARSSLGDVAPLLVYWGAVPLLGLGIILAVVLLITSAFSSDT' A
#
# COMPACT_ATOMS: atom_id res chain seq x y z
N MET A 1 -15.20 -9.45 -11.94
CA MET A 1 -14.12 -8.50 -12.29
C MET A 1 -13.63 -7.68 -11.10
N LEU A 2 -14.51 -7.35 -10.14
CA LEU A 2 -14.17 -6.57 -8.94
C LEU A 2 -13.03 -7.17 -8.06
N PRO A 3 -12.99 -8.49 -7.73
CA PRO A 3 -11.93 -9.04 -6.89
C PRO A 3 -10.54 -8.90 -7.53
N LYS A 4 -10.46 -9.06 -8.85
CA LYS A 4 -9.21 -8.90 -9.60
C LYS A 4 -8.70 -7.46 -9.50
N VAL A 5 -9.56 -6.47 -9.68
CA VAL A 5 -9.16 -5.04 -9.57
C VAL A 5 -8.69 -4.73 -8.16
N LEU A 6 -9.41 -5.18 -7.12
CA LEU A 6 -9.02 -4.99 -5.73
C LEU A 6 -7.65 -5.61 -5.43
N ALA A 7 -7.37 -6.81 -5.92
CA ALA A 7 -6.07 -7.47 -5.77
C ALA A 7 -4.94 -6.66 -6.42
N TRP A 8 -5.13 -6.21 -7.67
CA TRP A 8 -4.12 -5.41 -8.37
C TRP A 8 -3.90 -4.04 -7.72
N SER A 9 -4.96 -3.39 -7.24
CA SER A 9 -4.86 -2.11 -6.53
C SER A 9 -4.15 -2.27 -5.18
N ALA A 10 -4.49 -3.30 -4.40
CA ALA A 10 -3.80 -3.58 -3.13
C ALA A 10 -2.31 -3.85 -3.35
N LEU A 11 -1.97 -4.63 -4.38
CA LEU A 11 -0.59 -4.91 -4.77
C LEU A 11 0.14 -3.63 -5.19
N ALA A 12 -0.48 -2.79 -6.02
CA ALA A 12 0.11 -1.53 -6.47
C ALA A 12 0.39 -0.57 -5.29
N SER A 13 -0.55 -0.45 -4.35
CA SER A 13 -0.37 0.36 -3.14
C SER A 13 0.77 -0.16 -2.26
N ALA A 14 0.86 -1.48 -2.07
CA ALA A 14 1.97 -2.09 -1.34
C ALA A 14 3.33 -1.84 -2.02
N LEU A 15 3.36 -1.92 -3.36
CA LEU A 15 4.59 -1.70 -4.12
C LEU A 15 5.04 -0.23 -4.06
N LEU A 16 4.10 0.72 -4.14
CA LEU A 16 4.38 2.14 -3.92
C LEU A 16 4.89 2.41 -2.50
N PHE A 17 4.31 1.78 -1.48
CA PHE A 17 4.83 1.85 -0.11
C PHE A 17 6.29 1.41 -0.03
N VAL A 18 6.63 0.26 -0.62
CA VAL A 18 8.01 -0.27 -0.63
C VAL A 18 8.95 0.70 -1.33
N VAL A 19 8.57 1.24 -2.50
CA VAL A 19 9.39 2.21 -3.24
C VAL A 19 9.65 3.47 -2.42
N LEU A 20 8.63 4.01 -1.76
CA LEU A 20 8.79 5.20 -0.91
C LEU A 20 9.66 4.92 0.30
N MET A 21 9.53 3.74 0.93
CA MET A 21 10.38 3.37 2.05
C MET A 21 11.84 3.17 1.63
N LEU A 22 12.08 2.50 0.51
CA LEU A 22 13.43 2.37 -0.04
C LEU A 22 14.01 3.74 -0.38
N THR A 23 13.21 4.64 -0.94
CA THR A 23 13.63 6.01 -1.23
C THR A 23 13.99 6.77 0.06
N ALA A 24 13.17 6.66 1.10
CA ALA A 24 13.43 7.29 2.40
C ALA A 24 14.70 6.76 3.08
N ILE A 25 15.04 5.48 2.90
CA ILE A 25 16.23 4.85 3.48
C ILE A 25 17.48 5.14 2.64
N LEU A 26 17.42 4.89 1.33
CA LEU A 26 18.58 4.97 0.43
C LEU A 26 18.94 6.41 0.08
N ALA A 27 17.95 7.30 -0.07
CA ALA A 27 18.17 8.71 -0.36
C ALA A 27 18.11 9.59 0.90
N ARG A 28 18.22 9.00 2.10
CA ARG A 28 18.09 9.71 3.37
C ARG A 28 19.05 10.89 3.50
N SER A 29 20.30 10.71 3.07
CA SER A 29 21.33 11.77 3.11
C SER A 29 20.98 12.97 2.23
N SER A 30 20.28 12.74 1.12
CA SER A 30 19.85 13.78 0.20
C SER A 30 18.49 14.41 0.59
N LEU A 31 17.63 13.63 1.25
CA LEU A 31 16.31 14.07 1.69
C LEU A 31 16.33 14.82 3.03
N GLY A 32 17.32 14.56 3.89
CA GLY A 32 17.43 15.18 5.21
C GLY A 32 16.14 15.04 6.01
N ASP A 33 15.61 16.17 6.47
CA ASP A 33 14.39 16.24 7.30
C ASP A 33 13.09 15.93 6.53
N VAL A 34 13.14 15.85 5.19
CA VAL A 34 11.98 15.49 4.38
C VAL A 34 11.74 13.98 4.39
N ALA A 35 12.77 13.16 4.65
CA ALA A 35 12.65 11.71 4.72
C ALA A 35 11.56 11.22 5.71
N PRO A 36 11.51 11.66 6.98
CA PRO A 36 10.44 11.27 7.89
C PRO A 36 9.06 11.77 7.45
N LEU A 37 8.98 12.93 6.80
CA LEU A 37 7.73 13.49 6.29
C LEU A 37 7.16 12.63 5.15
N LEU A 38 8.02 12.16 4.25
CA LEU A 38 7.68 11.26 3.15
C LEU A 38 7.19 9.91 3.66
N VAL A 39 7.78 9.38 4.74
CA VAL A 39 7.29 8.16 5.37
C VAL A 39 5.93 8.38 6.03
N TYR A 40 5.77 9.43 6.82
CA TYR A 40 4.57 9.66 7.61
C TYR A 40 3.35 10.02 6.76
N TRP A 41 3.54 10.83 5.71
CA TRP A 41 2.46 11.32 4.85
C TRP A 41 2.31 10.57 3.53
N GLY A 42 3.34 9.85 3.09
CA GLY A 42 3.30 9.06 1.85
C GLY A 42 3.18 7.57 2.15
N ALA A 43 4.22 7.00 2.76
CA ALA A 43 4.34 5.56 2.94
C ALA A 43 3.24 5.00 3.88
N VAL A 44 3.05 5.57 5.07
CA VAL A 44 2.08 5.07 6.06
C VAL A 44 0.64 5.07 5.52
N PRO A 45 0.13 6.14 4.88
CA PRO A 45 -1.21 6.11 4.28
C PRO A 45 -1.34 5.09 3.16
N LEU A 46 -0.31 4.90 2.31
CA LEU A 46 -0.32 3.91 1.25
C LEU A 46 -0.37 2.47 1.79
N LEU A 47 0.35 2.20 2.88
CA LEU A 47 0.27 0.93 3.60
C LEU A 47 -1.16 0.70 4.11
N GLY A 48 -1.74 1.70 4.78
CA GLY A 48 -3.10 1.62 5.31
C GLY A 48 -4.14 1.35 4.21
N LEU A 49 -4.04 2.06 3.09
CA LEU A 49 -4.93 1.86 1.95
C LEU A 49 -4.77 0.46 1.33
N GLY A 50 -3.53 -0.03 1.19
CA GLY A 50 -3.28 -1.39 0.71
C GLY A 50 -3.90 -2.46 1.62
N ILE A 51 -3.79 -2.29 2.94
CA ILE A 51 -4.43 -3.18 3.92
C ILE A 51 -5.96 -3.15 3.79
N ILE A 52 -6.56 -1.96 3.69
CA ILE A 52 -8.02 -1.83 3.54
C ILE A 52 -8.49 -2.56 2.28
N LEU A 53 -7.82 -2.36 1.14
CA LEU A 53 -8.17 -3.02 -0.11
C LEU A 53 -8.04 -4.55 0.00
N ALA A 54 -6.99 -5.04 0.67
CA ALA A 54 -6.80 -6.47 0.91
C ALA A 54 -7.89 -7.05 1.82
N VAL A 55 -8.32 -6.33 2.86
CA VAL A 55 -9.42 -6.75 3.75
C VAL A 55 -10.74 -6.80 2.98
N VAL A 56 -11.03 -5.78 2.17
CA VAL A 56 -12.25 -5.77 1.32
C VAL A 56 -12.23 -6.94 0.34
N LEU A 57 -11.07 -7.23 -0.27
CA LEU A 57 -10.91 -8.40 -1.13
C LEU A 57 -11.17 -9.70 -0.37
N LEU A 58 -10.61 -9.85 0.83
CA LEU A 58 -10.80 -11.03 1.68
C LEU A 58 -12.29 -11.25 1.97
N ILE A 59 -12.99 -10.22 2.42
CA ILE A 59 -14.42 -10.27 2.73
C ILE A 59 -15.23 -10.65 1.48
N THR A 60 -15.02 -9.95 0.36
CA THR A 60 -15.75 -10.22 -0.88
C THR A 60 -15.47 -11.61 -1.45
N SER A 61 -14.24 -12.11 -1.29
CA SER A 61 -13.87 -13.47 -1.70
C SER A 61 -14.54 -14.54 -0.83
N ALA A 62 -14.62 -14.33 0.48
CA ALA A 62 -15.27 -15.26 1.40
C ALA A 62 -16.78 -15.40 1.14
N PHE A 63 -17.46 -14.30 0.80
CA PHE A 63 -18.88 -14.37 0.45
C PHE A 63 -19.14 -14.84 -0.99
N SER A 64 -18.15 -14.76 -1.88
CA SER A 64 -18.28 -15.29 -3.25
C SER A 64 -18.05 -16.81 -3.32
N SER A 65 -17.44 -17.43 -2.30
CA SER A 65 -17.21 -18.88 -2.29
C SER A 65 -18.43 -19.70 -1.87
N ASP A 66 -19.44 -19.07 -1.27
CA ASP A 66 -20.65 -19.73 -0.73
C ASP A 66 -21.83 -19.76 -1.72
N THR A 67 -21.69 -19.14 -2.89
CA THR A 67 -22.71 -19.11 -3.97
C THR A 67 -22.24 -19.85 -5.20
#